data_AF-I7JDB3-F1
#
_entry.id   AF-I7JDB3-F1
#
_cell.length_a   1.000
_cell.length_b   1.000
_cell.length_c   1.000
_cell.angle_alpha   90.00
_cell.angle_beta   90.00
_cell.angle_gamma   90.00
#
_symmetry.space_group_name_H-M   'P 1'
#
loop_
_entity.id
_entity.type
_entity.pdbx_description
1 polymer ?
#
loop_
_entity_poly.entity_id
_entity_poly.type
_entity_poly.pdbx_seq_one_letter_code
_entity_poly.pdbx_strand_id
1 'polypeptide(L)'
;RDIRSLVTDISYLDPQEGIRFRGKTIPETFAALPKAAGSAYPTVESFWYFLLTGEVPTQAQVDEVVAEWKTRQNVPSYVFDAIRALPRDSHPMVMLSVGIMALQKDSKFAAFYNSGKFNKMIAWESVYEDASDIVARIPIIAAFIYNLKYKGDKQIAIDPKLDMGANFAHMISQGKEYQDVARMYFILHSDHESGNVSAHTTHLVHSALSDPYYAYSAGLNGLAGPLHGLANQEVLGWIMEFQKKLNGAEPTKENVTKALWDTLNAG
;
A
#
# COMPACT_ATOMS: atom_id res chain seq x y z
N ARG A 1 -14.16 21.62 7.11
CA ARG A 1 -13.85 21.09 5.75
C ARG A 1 -13.12 22.20 5.00
N ASP A 2 -12.21 21.86 4.08
CA ASP A 2 -11.55 22.83 3.19
C ASP A 2 -10.51 23.77 3.85
N ILE A 3 -9.97 23.38 5.02
CA ILE A 3 -8.90 24.12 5.71
C ILE A 3 -7.54 23.56 5.29
N ARG A 4 -6.74 24.38 4.61
CA ARG A 4 -5.32 24.07 4.31
C ARG A 4 -4.52 24.10 5.61
N SER A 5 -4.15 22.94 6.13
CA SER A 5 -3.57 22.79 7.47
C SER A 5 -2.36 21.85 7.52
N LEU A 6 -2.11 21.08 6.47
CA LEU A 6 -0.99 20.14 6.37
C LEU A 6 -0.19 20.43 5.10
N VAL A 7 1.10 20.09 5.12
CA VAL A 7 2.02 20.23 3.99
C VAL A 7 2.44 18.84 3.54
N THR A 8 2.39 18.60 2.23
CA THR A 8 2.99 17.44 1.57
C THR A 8 3.59 17.91 0.24
N ASP A 9 4.73 17.35 -0.10
CA ASP A 9 5.45 17.59 -1.35
C ASP A 9 5.54 16.33 -2.23
N ILE A 10 4.91 15.23 -1.80
CA ILE A 10 4.93 13.92 -2.46
C ILE A 10 3.83 13.82 -3.53
N SER A 11 2.62 14.29 -3.21
CA SER A 11 1.51 14.36 -4.18
C SER A 11 0.59 15.54 -3.94
N TYR A 12 -0.10 15.96 -5.00
CA TYR A 12 -1.21 16.93 -4.93
C TYR A 12 -2.26 16.63 -5.99
N LEU A 13 -3.52 16.97 -5.70
CA LEU A 13 -4.62 16.78 -6.64
C LEU A 13 -4.78 18.01 -7.54
N ASP A 14 -4.52 17.85 -8.83
CA ASP A 14 -4.90 18.83 -9.84
C ASP A 14 -6.39 18.67 -10.17
N PRO A 15 -7.20 19.73 -10.12
CA PRO A 15 -8.64 19.63 -10.37
C PRO A 15 -9.01 19.26 -11.83
N GLN A 16 -8.07 19.37 -12.77
CA GLN A 16 -8.29 19.02 -14.19
C GLN A 16 -7.61 17.70 -14.57
N GLU A 17 -6.43 17.43 -14.03
CA GLU A 17 -5.59 16.31 -14.46
C GLU A 17 -5.49 15.18 -13.43
N GLY A 18 -6.13 15.35 -12.28
CA GLY A 18 -6.15 14.35 -11.21
C GLY A 18 -4.87 14.36 -10.37
N ILE A 19 -4.60 13.25 -9.70
CA ILE A 19 -3.49 13.15 -8.77
C ILE A 19 -2.15 13.24 -9.51
N ARG A 20 -1.22 14.01 -8.95
CA ARG A 20 0.14 14.14 -9.44
C ARG A 20 1.13 13.64 -8.39
N PHE A 21 2.06 12.79 -8.79
CA PHE A 21 3.17 12.32 -7.97
C PHE A 21 4.41 13.16 -8.29
N ARG A 22 4.93 13.91 -7.30
CA ARG A 22 6.06 14.84 -7.48
C ARG A 22 5.90 15.71 -8.73
N GLY A 23 4.69 16.22 -8.95
CA GLY A 23 4.33 17.08 -10.08
C GLY A 23 4.02 16.38 -11.40
N LYS A 24 4.21 15.06 -11.53
CA LYS A 24 3.89 14.29 -12.74
C LYS A 24 2.50 13.66 -12.66
N THR A 25 1.73 13.72 -13.74
CA THR A 25 0.50 12.94 -13.90
C THR A 25 0.79 11.44 -13.85
N ILE A 26 -0.25 10.61 -13.68
CA ILE A 26 -0.10 9.15 -13.75
C ILE A 26 0.57 8.69 -15.06
N PRO A 27 0.11 9.11 -16.27
CA PRO A 27 0.76 8.71 -17.52
C PRO A 27 2.22 9.15 -17.62
N GLU A 28 2.54 10.38 -17.21
CA GLU A 28 3.92 10.89 -17.22
C GLU A 28 4.82 10.11 -16.26
N THR A 29 4.31 9.78 -15.07
CA THR A 29 5.01 8.98 -14.08
C THR A 29 5.31 7.59 -14.63
N PHE A 30 4.30 6.92 -15.19
CA PHE A 30 4.47 5.58 -15.75
C PHE A 30 5.41 5.58 -16.94
N ALA A 31 5.37 6.61 -17.79
CA ALA A 31 6.28 6.74 -18.93
C ALA A 31 7.73 6.98 -18.51
N ALA A 32 7.96 7.74 -17.44
CA ALA A 32 9.30 8.13 -17.00
C ALA A 32 10.03 7.03 -16.21
N LEU A 33 9.32 6.24 -15.40
CA LEU A 33 9.94 5.30 -14.48
C LEU A 33 10.45 4.01 -15.17
N PRO A 34 11.62 3.48 -14.73
CA PRO A 34 12.13 2.19 -15.19
C PRO A 34 11.11 1.06 -15.01
N LYS A 35 10.99 0.22 -16.04
CA LYS A 35 10.03 -0.88 -16.15
C LYS A 35 10.59 -2.18 -15.59
N ALA A 36 9.72 -3.02 -15.05
CA ALA A 36 10.12 -4.38 -14.67
C ALA A 36 10.51 -5.18 -15.92
N ALA A 37 11.49 -6.09 -15.78
CA ALA A 37 11.98 -6.88 -16.90
C ALA A 37 10.84 -7.69 -17.56
N GLY A 38 10.60 -7.44 -18.86
CA GLY A 38 9.53 -8.09 -19.62
C GLY A 38 8.11 -7.61 -19.28
N SER A 39 7.96 -6.44 -18.66
CA SER A 39 6.68 -5.80 -18.34
C SER A 39 6.60 -4.38 -18.92
N ALA A 40 5.38 -3.91 -19.16
CA ALA A 40 5.09 -2.52 -19.50
C ALA A 40 4.94 -1.61 -18.27
N TYR A 41 4.99 -2.17 -17.06
CA TYR A 41 4.75 -1.46 -15.81
C TYR A 41 6.06 -1.16 -15.06
N PRO A 42 6.16 0.03 -14.41
CA PRO A 42 7.27 0.32 -13.52
C PRO A 42 7.25 -0.59 -12.29
N THR A 43 8.42 -0.76 -11.67
CA THR A 43 8.53 -1.45 -10.38
C THR A 43 8.10 -0.52 -9.23
N VAL A 44 7.72 -1.10 -8.10
CA VAL A 44 7.33 -0.30 -6.91
C VAL A 44 8.57 0.37 -6.32
N GLU A 45 9.73 -0.27 -6.45
CA GLU A 45 11.05 0.20 -6.05
C GLU A 45 11.45 1.48 -6.80
N SER A 46 11.22 1.53 -8.11
CA SER A 46 11.52 2.74 -8.89
C SER A 46 10.59 3.90 -8.52
N PHE A 47 9.32 3.58 -8.25
CA PHE A 47 8.35 4.56 -7.78
C PHE A 47 8.67 5.06 -6.35
N TRP A 48 9.12 4.18 -5.45
CA TRP A 48 9.58 4.54 -4.11
C TRP A 48 10.75 5.53 -4.14
N TYR A 49 11.77 5.24 -4.97
CA TYR A 49 12.89 6.17 -5.17
C TYR A 49 12.39 7.55 -5.62
N PHE A 50 11.50 7.56 -6.62
CA PHE A 50 10.94 8.79 -7.16
C PHE A 50 10.13 9.57 -6.12
N LEU A 51 9.31 8.91 -5.32
CA LEU A 51 8.57 9.58 -4.25
C LEU A 51 9.49 10.14 -3.17
N LEU A 52 10.58 9.47 -2.80
CA LEU A 52 11.48 9.98 -1.76
C LEU A 52 12.35 11.14 -2.26
N THR A 53 12.83 11.08 -3.50
CA THR A 53 13.85 12.03 -4.01
C THR A 53 13.25 13.15 -4.87
N GLY A 54 12.08 12.92 -5.48
CA GLY A 54 11.55 13.77 -6.54
C GLY A 54 12.21 13.56 -7.91
N GLU A 55 13.20 12.68 -8.01
CA GLU A 55 13.96 12.42 -9.23
C GLU A 55 13.59 11.08 -9.86
N VAL A 56 13.57 11.03 -11.19
CA VAL A 56 13.35 9.78 -11.93
C VAL A 56 14.62 8.93 -11.82
N PRO A 57 14.57 7.73 -11.22
CA PRO A 57 15.76 6.91 -11.04
C PRO A 57 16.28 6.33 -12.35
N THR A 58 17.60 6.16 -12.42
CA THR A 58 18.26 5.26 -13.37
C THR A 58 18.05 3.80 -12.98
N GLN A 59 18.26 2.86 -13.91
CA GLN A 59 18.14 1.43 -13.59
C GLN A 59 19.09 0.99 -12.47
N ALA A 60 20.31 1.53 -12.42
CA ALA A 60 21.27 1.20 -11.36
C ALA A 60 20.76 1.62 -9.96
N GLN A 61 20.13 2.79 -9.84
CA GLN A 61 19.51 3.24 -8.60
C GLN A 61 18.30 2.38 -8.21
N VAL A 62 17.51 1.91 -9.19
CA VAL A 62 16.44 0.95 -8.92
C VAL A 62 17.02 -0.37 -8.41
N ASP A 63 18.09 -0.87 -9.01
CA ASP A 63 18.75 -2.11 -8.61
C ASP A 63 19.32 -2.02 -7.18
N GLU A 64 19.81 -0.84 -6.77
CA GLU A 64 20.23 -0.55 -5.39
C GLU A 64 19.05 -0.65 -4.41
N VAL A 65 17.90 -0.04 -4.71
CA VAL A 65 16.69 -0.13 -3.86
C VAL A 65 16.20 -1.58 -3.78
N VAL A 66 16.19 -2.30 -4.90
CA VAL A 66 15.82 -3.73 -4.95
C VAL A 66 16.77 -4.56 -4.07
N ALA A 67 18.08 -4.32 -4.15
CA ALA A 67 19.08 -5.03 -3.35
C ALA A 67 18.90 -4.72 -1.85
N GLU A 68 18.68 -3.47 -1.51
CA GLU A 68 18.42 -3.02 -0.14
C GLU A 68 17.19 -3.73 0.44
N TRP A 69 16.05 -3.69 -0.27
CA TRP A 69 14.81 -4.29 0.20
C TRP A 69 14.91 -5.80 0.39
N LYS A 70 15.67 -6.50 -0.45
CA LYS A 70 15.96 -7.94 -0.26
C LYS A 70 16.59 -8.23 1.10
N THR A 71 17.44 -7.35 1.61
CA THR A 71 18.03 -7.51 2.95
C THR A 71 17.05 -7.23 4.08
N ARG A 72 16.03 -6.39 3.82
CA ARG A 72 15.02 -5.97 4.80
C ARG A 72 13.80 -6.90 4.89
N GLN A 73 13.58 -7.74 3.87
CA GLN A 73 12.40 -8.61 3.72
C GLN A 73 12.27 -9.74 4.77
N ASN A 74 13.26 -9.96 5.62
CA ASN A 74 13.11 -10.92 6.71
C ASN A 74 12.08 -10.43 7.74
N VAL A 75 10.97 -11.16 7.88
CA VAL A 75 9.96 -10.93 8.91
C VAL A 75 10.18 -11.91 10.06
N PRO A 76 10.42 -11.45 11.30
CA PRO A 76 10.61 -12.33 12.44
C PRO A 76 9.41 -13.25 12.70
N SER A 77 9.65 -14.49 13.13
CA SER A 77 8.60 -15.50 13.34
C SER A 77 7.50 -15.05 14.30
N TYR A 78 7.87 -14.31 15.36
CA TYR A 78 6.93 -13.82 16.36
C TYR A 78 5.85 -12.91 15.78
N VAL A 79 6.09 -12.26 14.63
CA VAL A 79 5.09 -11.43 13.92
C VAL A 79 3.98 -12.32 13.38
N PHE A 80 4.34 -13.43 12.74
CA PHE A 80 3.38 -14.42 12.25
C PHE A 80 2.65 -15.11 13.40
N ASP A 81 3.34 -15.39 14.51
CA ASP A 81 2.73 -15.97 15.71
C ASP A 81 1.70 -15.01 16.34
N ALA A 82 2.02 -13.71 16.41
CA ALA A 82 1.08 -12.68 16.88
C ALA A 82 -0.18 -12.60 16.00
N ILE A 83 -0.03 -12.72 14.67
CA ILE A 83 -1.17 -12.77 13.74
C ILE A 83 -1.99 -14.06 13.95
N ARG A 84 -1.34 -15.22 14.12
CA ARG A 84 -2.01 -16.50 14.36
C ARG A 84 -2.72 -16.59 15.71
N ALA A 85 -2.32 -15.78 16.68
CA ALA A 85 -3.00 -15.70 17.96
C ALA A 85 -4.41 -15.08 17.84
N LEU A 86 -4.69 -14.33 16.77
CA LEU A 86 -6.03 -13.81 16.49
C LEU A 86 -6.95 -14.93 15.98
N PRO A 87 -8.27 -14.87 16.28
CA PRO A 87 -9.25 -15.73 15.62
C PRO A 87 -9.13 -15.64 14.10
N ARG A 88 -9.21 -16.79 13.41
CA ARG A 88 -9.00 -16.88 11.96
C ARG A 88 -9.99 -16.03 11.14
N ASP A 89 -11.18 -15.79 11.68
CA ASP A 89 -12.22 -14.95 11.11
C ASP A 89 -12.03 -13.45 11.38
N SER A 90 -11.07 -13.04 12.21
CA SER A 90 -10.73 -11.63 12.47
C SER A 90 -10.50 -10.84 11.18
N HIS A 91 -10.92 -9.58 11.16
CA HIS A 91 -10.83 -8.74 9.97
C HIS A 91 -9.38 -8.63 9.46
N PRO A 92 -9.09 -8.78 8.14
CA PRO A 92 -7.72 -8.72 7.60
C PRO A 92 -6.96 -7.45 7.99
N MET A 93 -7.62 -6.28 8.04
CA MET A 93 -6.97 -5.03 8.45
C MET A 93 -6.54 -5.04 9.92
N VAL A 94 -7.27 -5.74 10.81
CA VAL A 94 -6.84 -5.92 12.21
C VAL A 94 -5.60 -6.78 12.26
N MET A 95 -5.58 -7.90 11.51
CA MET A 95 -4.41 -8.76 11.41
C MET A 95 -3.19 -8.02 10.88
N LEU A 96 -3.36 -7.16 9.86
CA LEU A 96 -2.28 -6.37 9.28
C LEU A 96 -1.75 -5.33 10.27
N SER A 97 -2.63 -4.60 10.93
CA SER A 97 -2.29 -3.64 11.98
C SER A 97 -1.50 -4.29 13.12
N VAL A 98 -1.93 -5.47 13.60
CA VAL A 98 -1.21 -6.26 14.62
C VAL A 98 0.16 -6.73 14.09
N GLY A 99 0.25 -7.16 12.84
CA GLY A 99 1.52 -7.56 12.22
C GLY A 99 2.54 -6.42 12.16
N ILE A 100 2.11 -5.22 11.77
CA ILE A 100 2.98 -4.03 11.79
C ILE A 100 3.36 -3.66 13.23
N MET A 101 2.42 -3.67 14.17
CA MET A 101 2.71 -3.37 15.58
C MET A 101 3.71 -4.35 16.19
N ALA A 102 3.66 -5.63 15.82
CA ALA A 102 4.62 -6.61 16.30
C ALA A 102 6.05 -6.26 15.87
N LEU A 103 6.24 -5.71 14.66
CA LEU A 103 7.56 -5.29 14.18
C LEU A 103 8.16 -4.12 14.97
N GLN A 104 7.35 -3.35 15.70
CA GLN A 104 7.80 -2.15 16.44
C GLN A 104 8.95 -2.43 17.42
N LYS A 105 9.05 -3.67 17.94
CA LYS A 105 10.14 -4.12 18.81
C LYS A 105 11.53 -3.74 18.28
N ASP A 106 11.70 -3.80 16.96
CA ASP A 106 12.98 -3.58 16.28
C ASP A 106 13.10 -2.15 15.71
N SER A 107 12.28 -1.20 16.19
CA SER A 107 12.34 0.19 15.76
C SER A 107 13.69 0.83 16.07
N LYS A 108 14.37 1.24 15.00
CA LYS A 108 15.64 1.97 15.05
C LYS A 108 15.42 3.40 15.51
N PHE A 109 14.29 4.03 15.14
CA PHE A 109 13.94 5.36 15.62
C PHE A 109 13.73 5.38 17.13
N ALA A 110 12.96 4.42 17.67
CA ALA A 110 12.75 4.32 19.11
C ALA A 110 14.07 4.05 19.87
N ALA A 111 14.93 3.18 19.32
CA ALA A 111 16.26 2.94 19.89
C ALA A 111 17.13 4.21 19.87
N PHE A 112 17.15 4.95 18.76
CA PHE A 112 17.91 6.19 18.62
C PHE A 112 17.41 7.29 19.58
N TYR A 113 16.09 7.45 19.70
CA TYR A 113 15.48 8.40 20.63
C TYR A 113 15.86 8.09 22.09
N ASN A 114 15.77 6.82 22.48
CA ASN A 114 16.05 6.37 23.85
C ASN A 114 17.54 6.24 24.17
N SER A 115 18.44 6.35 23.19
CA SER A 115 19.88 6.19 23.42
C SER A 115 20.52 7.38 24.15
N GLY A 116 19.76 8.46 24.40
CA GLY A 116 20.28 9.72 24.92
C GLY A 116 21.14 10.51 23.92
N LYS A 117 21.19 10.09 22.66
CA LYS A 117 21.95 10.75 21.56
C LYS A 117 21.03 11.35 20.51
N PHE A 118 19.75 11.51 20.82
CA PHE A 118 18.77 12.05 19.89
C PHE A 118 19.22 13.41 19.35
N ASN A 119 19.23 13.52 18.03
CA ASN A 119 19.50 14.77 17.33
C ASN A 119 18.46 14.94 16.23
N LYS A 120 17.68 16.01 16.34
CA LYS A 120 16.59 16.34 15.41
C LYS A 120 17.06 16.43 13.95
N MET A 121 18.29 16.87 13.69
CA MET A 121 18.81 17.08 12.33
C MET A 121 19.08 15.79 11.57
N ILE A 122 19.31 14.68 12.29
CA ILE A 122 19.60 13.36 11.70
C ILE A 122 18.53 12.32 12.02
N ALA A 123 17.49 12.70 12.77
CA ALA A 123 16.44 11.79 13.19
C ALA A 123 15.74 11.11 12.00
N TRP A 124 15.66 11.81 10.87
CA TRP A 124 15.10 11.30 9.62
C TRP A 124 15.79 10.02 9.11
N GLU A 125 17.08 9.82 9.41
CA GLU A 125 17.83 8.62 8.99
C GLU A 125 17.19 7.37 9.62
N SER A 126 16.93 7.40 10.93
CA SER A 126 16.28 6.29 11.63
C SER A 126 14.80 6.13 11.26
N VAL A 127 14.12 7.22 10.87
CA VAL A 127 12.75 7.16 10.31
C VAL A 127 12.77 6.46 8.96
N TYR A 128 13.70 6.82 8.08
CA TYR A 128 13.88 6.17 6.77
C TYR A 128 14.16 4.68 6.94
N GLU A 129 15.05 4.32 7.85
CA GLU A 129 15.40 2.92 8.11
C GLU A 129 14.21 2.07 8.59
N ASP A 130 13.33 2.62 9.44
CA ASP A 130 12.12 1.95 9.89
C ASP A 130 11.05 1.92 8.79
N ALA A 131 10.88 3.00 8.02
CA ALA A 131 9.93 3.06 6.91
C ALA A 131 10.30 2.08 5.78
N SER A 132 11.59 1.99 5.42
CA SER A 132 12.09 1.04 4.44
C SER A 132 11.91 -0.41 4.89
N ASP A 133 12.07 -0.70 6.19
CA ASP A 133 11.77 -2.02 6.76
C ASP A 133 10.27 -2.35 6.65
N ILE A 134 9.38 -1.41 6.98
CA ILE A 134 7.93 -1.59 6.87
C ILE A 134 7.55 -1.88 5.42
N VAL A 135 8.00 -1.05 4.48
CA VAL A 135 7.65 -1.18 3.06
C VAL A 135 8.16 -2.50 2.49
N ALA A 136 9.38 -2.92 2.82
CA ALA A 136 9.90 -4.22 2.37
C ALA A 136 9.14 -5.42 2.95
N ARG A 137 8.57 -5.31 4.15
CA ARG A 137 7.93 -6.43 4.88
C ARG A 137 6.41 -6.49 4.72
N ILE A 138 5.73 -5.37 4.44
CA ILE A 138 4.26 -5.32 4.41
C ILE A 138 3.63 -6.27 3.37
N PRO A 139 4.18 -6.48 2.16
CA PRO A 139 3.57 -7.41 1.20
C PRO A 139 3.67 -8.87 1.68
N ILE A 140 4.72 -9.21 2.43
CA ILE A 140 4.92 -10.55 3.01
C ILE A 140 3.88 -10.80 4.11
N ILE A 141 3.66 -9.82 4.98
CA ILE A 141 2.64 -9.88 6.03
C ILE A 141 1.24 -9.96 5.40
N ALA A 142 0.96 -9.15 4.38
CA ALA A 142 -0.33 -9.15 3.68
C ALA A 142 -0.59 -10.49 2.97
N ALA A 143 0.42 -11.05 2.28
CA ALA A 143 0.31 -12.36 1.65
C ALA A 143 0.10 -13.48 2.68
N PHE A 144 0.79 -13.41 3.82
CA PHE A 144 0.60 -14.34 4.94
C PHE A 144 -0.85 -14.33 5.43
N ILE A 145 -1.42 -13.14 5.67
CA ILE A 145 -2.82 -12.96 6.09
C ILE A 145 -3.78 -13.52 5.03
N TYR A 146 -3.55 -13.21 3.75
CA TYR A 146 -4.38 -13.72 2.66
C TYR A 146 -4.37 -15.25 2.62
N ASN A 147 -3.20 -15.87 2.72
CA ASN A 147 -3.06 -17.32 2.69
C ASN A 147 -3.65 -17.98 3.94
N LEU A 148 -3.44 -17.36 5.11
CA LEU A 148 -4.04 -17.78 6.38
C LEU A 148 -5.57 -17.78 6.29
N LYS A 149 -6.18 -16.74 5.71
CA LYS A 149 -7.65 -16.65 5.65
C LYS A 149 -8.25 -17.47 4.53
N TYR A 150 -7.66 -17.45 3.33
CA TYR A 150 -8.32 -17.87 2.10
C TYR A 150 -7.66 -19.05 1.38
N LYS A 151 -6.46 -19.48 1.80
CA LYS A 151 -5.70 -20.57 1.15
C LYS A 151 -5.32 -21.70 2.10
N GLY A 152 -6.01 -21.83 3.23
CA GLY A 152 -5.77 -22.92 4.17
C GLY A 152 -4.44 -22.81 4.93
N ASP A 153 -3.91 -21.59 5.13
CA ASP A 153 -2.58 -21.34 5.73
C ASP A 153 -1.41 -22.00 4.96
N LYS A 154 -1.58 -22.20 3.64
CA LYS A 154 -0.50 -22.65 2.75
C LYS A 154 0.36 -21.46 2.35
N GLN A 155 1.50 -21.31 3.01
CA GLN A 155 2.43 -20.20 2.77
C GLN A 155 3.40 -20.52 1.63
N ILE A 156 3.72 -19.51 0.83
CA ILE A 156 4.72 -19.55 -0.23
C ILE A 156 5.84 -18.59 0.16
N ALA A 157 7.09 -19.07 0.08
CA ALA A 157 8.26 -18.26 0.38
C ALA A 157 8.48 -17.17 -0.68
N ILE A 158 9.21 -16.12 -0.31
CA ILE A 158 9.63 -15.10 -1.26
C ILE A 158 10.52 -15.71 -2.37
N ASP A 159 10.38 -15.20 -3.59
CA ASP A 159 11.37 -15.43 -4.65
C ASP A 159 12.35 -14.25 -4.71
N PRO A 160 13.64 -14.44 -4.35
CA PRO A 160 14.62 -13.36 -4.30
C PRO A 160 14.97 -12.76 -5.67
N LYS A 161 14.46 -13.32 -6.77
CA LYS A 161 14.65 -12.79 -8.13
C LYS A 161 13.54 -11.82 -8.54
N LEU A 162 12.43 -11.76 -7.81
CA LEU A 162 11.28 -10.92 -8.16
C LEU A 162 11.34 -9.55 -7.49
N ASP A 163 10.79 -8.54 -8.16
CA ASP A 163 10.45 -7.24 -7.55
C ASP A 163 9.24 -7.38 -6.62
N MET A 164 8.99 -6.35 -5.80
CA MET A 164 7.92 -6.34 -4.79
C MET A 164 6.55 -6.77 -5.33
N GLY A 165 6.11 -6.19 -6.45
CA GLY A 165 4.79 -6.47 -7.01
C GLY A 165 4.66 -7.91 -7.48
N ALA A 166 5.67 -8.41 -8.20
CA ALA A 166 5.72 -9.80 -8.64
C ALA A 166 5.85 -10.79 -7.47
N ASN A 167 6.63 -10.46 -6.45
CA ASN A 167 6.83 -11.30 -5.29
C ASN A 167 5.54 -11.40 -4.44
N PHE A 168 4.78 -10.29 -4.30
CA PHE A 168 3.46 -10.34 -3.69
C PHE A 168 2.52 -11.29 -4.44
N ALA A 169 2.39 -11.15 -5.75
CA ALA A 169 1.58 -12.01 -6.60
C ALA A 169 1.99 -13.49 -6.47
N HIS A 170 3.29 -13.77 -6.46
CA HIS A 170 3.85 -15.10 -6.24
C HIS A 170 3.42 -15.69 -4.88
N MET A 171 3.59 -14.94 -3.80
CA MET A 171 3.26 -15.42 -2.45
C MET A 171 1.77 -15.74 -2.26
N ILE A 172 0.87 -15.09 -3.01
CA ILE A 172 -0.57 -15.38 -2.99
C ILE A 172 -1.03 -16.37 -4.07
N SER A 173 -0.09 -17.08 -4.70
CA SER A 173 -0.33 -18.08 -5.76
C SER A 173 -1.02 -17.53 -7.01
N GLN A 174 -0.72 -16.29 -7.42
CA GLN A 174 -1.27 -15.68 -8.63
C GLN A 174 -0.31 -15.78 -9.83
N GLY A 175 -0.89 -15.75 -11.03
CA GLY A 175 -0.17 -15.88 -12.30
C GLY A 175 0.63 -14.65 -12.72
N LYS A 176 1.30 -14.74 -13.88
CA LYS A 176 2.17 -13.68 -14.42
C LYS A 176 1.40 -12.39 -14.68
N GLU A 177 0.16 -12.50 -15.17
CA GLU A 177 -0.73 -11.38 -15.46
C GLU A 177 -1.03 -10.56 -14.19
N TYR A 178 -1.13 -11.21 -13.04
CA TYR A 178 -1.39 -10.54 -11.76
C TYR A 178 -0.17 -9.80 -11.22
N GLN A 179 1.05 -10.14 -11.66
CA GLN A 179 2.25 -9.40 -11.26
C GLN A 179 2.17 -7.93 -11.70
N ASP A 180 1.70 -7.70 -12.93
CA ASP A 180 1.51 -6.36 -13.47
C ASP A 180 0.36 -5.63 -12.78
N VAL A 181 -0.72 -6.35 -12.44
CA VAL A 181 -1.81 -5.81 -11.62
C VAL A 181 -1.28 -5.35 -10.27
N ALA A 182 -0.46 -6.15 -9.58
CA ALA A 182 0.11 -5.79 -8.29
C ALA A 182 1.03 -4.56 -8.37
N ARG A 183 1.95 -4.52 -9.34
CA ARG A 183 2.83 -3.36 -9.57
C ARG A 183 2.03 -2.08 -9.80
N MET A 184 1.08 -2.13 -10.74
CA MET A 184 0.22 -0.99 -11.05
C MET A 184 -0.62 -0.57 -9.83
N TYR A 185 -1.26 -1.52 -9.17
CA TYR A 185 -2.17 -1.25 -8.06
C TYR A 185 -1.45 -0.59 -6.88
N PHE A 186 -0.26 -1.09 -6.52
CA PHE A 186 0.55 -0.51 -5.44
C PHE A 186 1.01 0.90 -5.77
N ILE A 187 1.38 1.18 -7.03
CA ILE A 187 1.80 2.52 -7.44
C ILE A 187 0.62 3.50 -7.46
N LEU A 188 -0.51 3.12 -8.06
CA LEU A 188 -1.66 4.01 -8.20
C LEU A 188 -2.31 4.38 -6.86
N HIS A 189 -2.26 3.49 -5.87
CA HIS A 189 -2.84 3.71 -4.53
C HIS A 189 -1.79 4.06 -3.46
N SER A 190 -0.58 4.41 -3.89
CA SER A 190 0.54 4.67 -2.98
C SER A 190 0.36 5.93 -2.14
N ASP A 191 -0.18 7.00 -2.73
CA ASP A 191 -0.37 8.29 -2.07
C ASP A 191 -1.51 9.09 -2.72
N HIS A 192 -2.20 9.91 -1.94
CA HIS A 192 -3.26 10.80 -2.43
C HIS A 192 -3.47 11.98 -1.46
N GLU A 193 -2.52 12.91 -1.47
CA GLU A 193 -2.42 14.03 -0.54
C GLU A 193 -2.35 13.60 0.94
N SER A 194 -2.32 14.58 1.85
CA SER A 194 -2.23 14.34 3.29
C SER A 194 -3.55 14.51 4.04
N GLY A 195 -4.62 14.97 3.36
CA GLY A 195 -5.91 15.25 3.99
C GLY A 195 -6.77 14.02 4.27
N ASN A 196 -6.48 12.89 3.61
CA ASN A 196 -7.20 11.64 3.83
C ASN A 196 -6.87 11.05 5.23
N VAL A 197 -7.79 10.28 5.80
CA VAL A 197 -7.73 9.84 7.20
C VAL A 197 -6.46 9.03 7.51
N SER A 198 -6.05 8.14 6.61
CA SER A 198 -4.87 7.29 6.83
C SER A 198 -3.57 8.08 6.81
N ALA A 199 -3.39 8.98 5.83
CA ALA A 199 -2.21 9.82 5.72
C ALA A 199 -2.14 10.82 6.89
N HIS A 200 -3.25 11.51 7.19
CA HIS A 200 -3.31 12.45 8.30
C HIS A 200 -3.07 11.76 9.64
N THR A 201 -3.65 10.59 9.90
CA THR A 201 -3.44 9.86 11.16
C THR A 201 -1.98 9.44 11.31
N THR A 202 -1.36 8.95 10.23
CA THR A 202 0.08 8.61 10.23
C THR A 202 0.93 9.83 10.57
N HIS A 203 0.67 10.96 9.90
CA HIS A 203 1.37 12.22 10.14
C HIS A 203 1.18 12.72 11.59
N LEU A 204 -0.06 12.70 12.08
CA LEU A 204 -0.43 13.16 13.41
C LEU A 204 0.27 12.33 14.51
N VAL A 205 0.25 11.00 14.41
CA VAL A 205 0.89 10.13 15.41
C VAL A 205 2.41 10.29 15.38
N HIS A 206 3.02 10.39 14.20
CA HIS A 206 4.46 10.62 14.08
C HIS A 206 4.86 12.03 14.56
N SER A 207 3.99 13.04 14.49
CA SER A 207 4.27 14.39 14.99
C SER A 207 4.58 14.45 16.49
N ALA A 208 4.13 13.44 17.25
CA ALA A 208 4.49 13.23 18.66
C ALA A 208 5.85 12.52 18.84
N LEU A 209 6.63 12.36 17.76
CA LEU A 209 7.84 11.54 17.69
C LEU A 209 7.58 10.05 18.01
N SER A 210 6.39 9.54 17.70
CA SER A 210 6.16 8.10 17.67
C SER A 210 6.94 7.49 16.49
N ASP A 211 7.52 6.30 16.66
CA ASP A 211 8.21 5.64 15.56
C ASP A 211 7.28 5.27 14.39
N PRO A 212 7.83 4.97 13.19
CA PRO A 212 7.03 4.67 12.01
C PRO A 212 6.07 3.49 12.16
N TYR A 213 6.34 2.50 13.02
CA TYR A 213 5.45 1.35 13.20
C TYR A 213 4.17 1.76 13.93
N TYR A 214 4.28 2.54 15.01
CA TYR A 214 3.13 3.12 15.68
C TYR A 214 2.31 4.03 14.76
N ALA A 215 2.99 4.92 14.03
CA ALA A 215 2.34 5.86 13.13
C ALA A 215 1.60 5.15 11.99
N TYR A 216 2.26 4.21 11.31
CA TYR A 216 1.69 3.49 10.18
C TYR A 216 0.53 2.57 10.61
N SER A 217 0.65 1.88 11.75
CA SER A 217 -0.43 1.07 12.31
C SER A 217 -1.68 1.91 12.63
N ALA A 218 -1.51 3.10 13.22
CA ALA A 218 -2.62 4.01 13.44
C ALA A 218 -3.26 4.47 12.11
N GLY A 219 -2.43 4.74 11.08
CA GLY A 219 -2.89 5.00 9.72
C GLY A 219 -3.73 3.86 9.13
N LEU A 220 -3.31 2.60 9.31
CA LEU A 220 -4.06 1.41 8.88
C LEU A 220 -5.41 1.30 9.61
N ASN A 221 -5.47 1.64 10.89
CA ASN A 221 -6.71 1.64 11.66
C ASN A 221 -7.68 2.70 11.14
N GLY A 222 -7.17 3.89 10.78
CA GLY A 222 -7.95 4.91 10.09
C GLY A 222 -8.44 4.47 8.71
N LEU A 223 -7.60 3.77 7.94
CA LEU A 223 -7.94 3.18 6.64
C LEU A 223 -9.05 2.13 6.74
N ALA A 224 -9.07 1.33 7.81
CA ALA A 224 -10.11 0.33 8.04
C ALA A 224 -11.50 0.93 8.32
N GLY A 225 -11.60 2.26 8.52
CA GLY A 225 -12.87 2.96 8.67
C GLY A 225 -13.75 2.83 7.42
N PRO A 226 -15.06 2.54 7.56
CA PRO A 226 -15.97 2.35 6.42
C PRO A 226 -15.98 3.49 5.41
N LEU A 227 -15.85 4.74 5.88
CA LEU A 227 -15.87 5.94 5.04
C LEU A 227 -14.54 6.21 4.32
N HIS A 228 -13.54 5.33 4.45
CA HIS A 228 -12.24 5.49 3.81
C HIS A 228 -11.87 4.25 2.98
N GLY A 229 -11.76 3.07 3.59
CA GLY A 229 -11.17 1.89 2.93
C GLY A 229 -12.13 0.97 2.16
N LEU A 230 -13.45 1.19 2.19
CA LEU A 230 -14.42 0.22 1.65
C LEU A 230 -14.89 0.48 0.21
N ALA A 231 -14.56 1.63 -0.39
CA ALA A 231 -15.11 2.01 -1.70
C ALA A 231 -14.92 0.95 -2.80
N ASN A 232 -13.74 0.30 -2.85
CA ASN A 232 -13.48 -0.81 -3.79
C ASN A 232 -14.44 -2.00 -3.57
N GLN A 233 -14.65 -2.39 -2.31
CA GLN A 233 -15.55 -3.49 -1.97
C GLN A 233 -17.01 -3.16 -2.26
N GLU A 234 -17.43 -1.93 -2.00
CA GLU A 234 -18.79 -1.45 -2.30
C GLU A 234 -19.06 -1.44 -3.81
N VAL A 235 -18.11 -0.96 -4.62
CA VAL A 235 -18.22 -0.99 -6.09
C VAL A 235 -18.29 -2.42 -6.61
N LEU A 236 -17.43 -3.33 -6.13
CA LEU A 236 -17.46 -4.74 -6.56
C LEU A 236 -18.79 -5.41 -6.16
N GLY A 237 -19.24 -5.20 -4.92
CA GLY A 237 -20.52 -5.72 -4.43
C GLY A 237 -21.69 -5.19 -5.27
N TRP A 238 -21.69 -3.90 -5.59
CA TRP A 238 -22.70 -3.29 -6.44
C TRP A 238 -22.69 -3.89 -7.85
N ILE A 239 -21.52 -4.08 -8.48
CA ILE A 239 -21.40 -4.69 -9.81
C ILE A 239 -21.94 -6.13 -9.79
N MET A 240 -21.65 -6.91 -8.74
CA MET A 240 -22.15 -8.28 -8.61
C MET A 240 -23.68 -8.32 -8.46
N GLU A 241 -24.27 -7.43 -7.66
CA GLU A 241 -25.73 -7.31 -7.54
C GLU A 241 -26.37 -6.80 -8.85
N PHE A 242 -25.72 -5.86 -9.52
CA PHE A 242 -26.15 -5.37 -10.83
C PHE A 242 -26.17 -6.48 -11.87
N GLN A 243 -25.13 -7.32 -11.93
CA GLN A 243 -25.11 -8.50 -12.82
C GLN A 243 -26.23 -9.49 -12.51
N LYS A 244 -26.55 -9.73 -11.23
CA LYS A 244 -27.70 -10.57 -10.85
C LYS A 244 -29.01 -10.01 -11.39
N LYS A 245 -29.21 -8.68 -11.33
CA LYS A 245 -30.42 -8.03 -11.88
C LYS A 245 -30.56 -8.20 -13.40
N LEU A 246 -29.45 -8.37 -14.12
CA LEU A 246 -29.49 -8.66 -15.55
C LEU A 246 -29.92 -10.10 -15.86
N ASN A 247 -30.04 -10.99 -14.86
CA ASN A 247 -30.51 -12.37 -15.02
C ASN A 247 -29.79 -13.16 -16.13
N GLY A 248 -28.48 -12.93 -16.30
CA GLY A 248 -27.68 -13.58 -17.35
C GLY A 248 -27.86 -13.00 -18.76
N ALA A 249 -28.64 -11.93 -18.93
CA ALA A 249 -28.65 -11.16 -20.16
C ALA A 249 -27.29 -10.48 -20.37
N GLU A 250 -26.84 -10.41 -21.63
CA GLU A 250 -25.65 -9.64 -21.96
C GLU A 250 -25.85 -8.15 -21.60
N PRO A 251 -24.84 -7.50 -20.99
CA PRO A 251 -24.90 -6.08 -20.69
C PRO A 251 -24.82 -5.29 -22.00
N THR A 252 -25.97 -4.81 -22.47
CA THR A 252 -26.06 -3.92 -23.64
C THR A 252 -26.09 -2.48 -23.17
N LYS A 253 -25.68 -1.54 -24.03
CA LYS A 253 -25.76 -0.10 -23.70
C LYS A 253 -27.17 0.30 -23.26
N GLU A 254 -28.20 -0.23 -23.92
CA GLU A 254 -29.59 0.08 -23.63
C GLU A 254 -30.04 -0.42 -22.25
N ASN A 255 -29.85 -1.72 -21.95
CA ASN A 255 -30.32 -2.28 -20.68
C ASN A 255 -29.52 -1.72 -19.49
N VAL A 256 -28.22 -1.48 -19.66
CA VAL A 256 -27.38 -0.85 -18.64
C VAL A 256 -27.81 0.59 -18.42
N THR A 257 -28.01 1.37 -19.48
CA THR A 257 -28.46 2.78 -19.36
C THR A 257 -29.79 2.86 -18.62
N LYS A 258 -30.75 1.99 -18.96
CA LYS A 258 -32.04 1.94 -18.28
C LYS A 258 -31.87 1.59 -16.80
N ALA A 259 -31.14 0.52 -16.48
CA ALA A 259 -30.94 0.09 -15.10
C ALA A 259 -30.19 1.14 -14.25
N LEU A 260 -29.26 1.88 -14.84
CA LEU A 260 -28.60 3.01 -14.19
C LEU A 260 -29.58 4.16 -13.93
N TRP A 261 -30.43 4.53 -14.89
CA TRP A 261 -31.47 5.53 -14.69
C TRP A 261 -32.47 5.12 -13.61
N ASP A 262 -32.93 3.88 -13.63
CA ASP A 262 -33.85 3.34 -12.62
C ASP A 262 -33.21 3.40 -11.22
N THR A 263 -31.90 3.13 -11.12
CA THR A 263 -31.15 3.26 -9.86
C THR A 263 -31.05 4.71 -9.41
N LEU A 264 -30.66 5.64 -10.29
CA LEU A 264 -30.53 7.07 -9.95
C LEU A 264 -31.87 7.71 -9.55
N ASN A 265 -32.96 7.34 -10.21
CA ASN A 265 -34.29 7.86 -9.91
C ASN A 265 -34.88 7.31 -8.61
N ALA A 266 -34.30 6.23 -8.06
CA ALA A 266 -34.72 5.65 -6.79
C ALA A 266 -34.13 6.36 -5.55
N GLY A 267 -33.15 7.25 -5.75
CA GLY A 267 -32.39 7.92 -4.67
C GLY A 267 -31.23 7.08 -4.14
#